data_AF-A0A5E7SLM6-F1
#
_entry.id   AF-A0A5E7SLM6-F1
#
_cell.length_a   1.000
_cell.length_b   1.000
_cell.length_c   1.000
_cell.angle_alpha   90.00
_cell.angle_beta   90.00
_cell.angle_gamma   90.00
#
_symmetry.space_group_name_H-M   'P 1'
#
loop_
_entity.id
_entity.type
_entity.pdbx_description
1 polymer ?
#
loop_
_entity_poly.entity_id
_entity_poly.type
_entity_poly.pdbx_seq_one_letter_code
_entity_poly.pdbx_strand_id
1 'polypeptide(L)'
;MSLDWNAAWRQRVLPTLADETWDLIVIGGGISGAGILREAARRGWRCLLLEQRDFAWGTSSRSSKMVHGGLRYIAKGQWRLTRDSVRERQRLLDEAPGLVEPMSFMMPHYRGGFPGPRVLGGLLSIYDALAGRRSHHFHDAQQLRYLAPGVKEDDLLGGTCFIDALTDDARLVMRVLGEARADGAVVLNGVRVQQLLREEGRVCGVQVEDCEGGGSLTLRCGVLAVATGAWAERLRLPEAPRQLRPLRGSHLLLPGWRLPVAQAFTFLHERDRRPVFVFPWEGATVVGTTDLDHHGDLDQSASISPEELDYLLAACSQQFPGAEVVAADVLSTWSGVRPVVGSAAGEHQGKPSNETREHVLWQEPGCVTLAGGKLTTFRPQAIEVLKACAAMLDRPFNDDAAPVFAIVPPLAIPGLSANRWRRLAGRHGRDLPRLAKLLGELGHDTVGGTDTLWAELAVACDAEMVLHLDDLLLRRTRLGLLLPRGGEDYFAAIGQLCQPRLGWDDEHWQQELQRYQALWQRHHGLPDATH
;
A
#
# COMPACT_ATOMS: atom_id res chain seq x y z
N MET A 1 6.29 -21.88 14.68
CA MET A 1 6.26 -21.89 13.20
C MET A 1 7.69 -21.91 12.68
N SER A 2 7.92 -22.52 11.50
CA SER A 2 9.21 -22.43 10.80
C SER A 2 9.65 -20.97 10.70
N LEU A 3 10.93 -20.69 10.99
CA LEU A 3 11.52 -19.37 10.81
C LEU A 3 11.49 -18.95 9.32
N ASP A 4 11.46 -19.93 8.41
CA ASP A 4 11.51 -19.68 6.97
C ASP A 4 10.09 -19.58 6.39
N TRP A 5 9.81 -18.44 5.77
CA TRP A 5 8.57 -18.09 5.05
C TRP A 5 8.92 -17.83 3.58
N ASN A 6 9.13 -18.90 2.83
CA ASN A 6 9.62 -18.87 1.45
C ASN A 6 8.94 -19.93 0.57
N ALA A 7 9.32 -19.97 -0.72
CA ALA A 7 8.75 -20.91 -1.70
C ALA A 7 8.89 -22.39 -1.29
N ALA A 8 10.00 -22.79 -0.69
CA ALA A 8 10.19 -24.16 -0.22
C ALA A 8 9.26 -24.51 0.95
N TRP A 9 9.03 -23.58 1.88
CA TRP A 9 8.02 -23.73 2.93
C TRP A 9 6.61 -23.85 2.33
N ARG A 10 6.29 -23.01 1.34
CA ARG A 10 5.00 -23.01 0.62
C ARG A 10 4.69 -24.37 0.01
N GLN A 11 5.64 -24.93 -0.76
CA GLN A 11 5.48 -26.22 -1.43
C GLN A 11 5.21 -27.37 -0.46
N ARG A 12 5.81 -27.33 0.75
CA ARG A 12 5.57 -28.32 1.79
C ARG A 12 4.21 -28.17 2.48
N VAL A 13 3.77 -26.92 2.70
CA VAL A 13 2.56 -26.62 3.49
C VAL A 13 1.29 -26.65 2.66
N LEU A 14 1.32 -26.21 1.39
CA LEU A 14 0.12 -26.11 0.57
C LEU A 14 -0.67 -27.43 0.45
N PRO A 15 -0.04 -28.60 0.21
CA PRO A 15 -0.77 -29.87 0.12
C PRO A 15 -1.45 -30.29 1.44
N THR A 16 -0.89 -29.88 2.58
CA THR A 16 -1.42 -30.28 3.91
C THR A 16 -2.62 -29.44 4.33
N LEU A 17 -2.92 -28.33 3.65
CA LEU A 17 -4.01 -27.42 4.06
C LEU A 17 -5.40 -28.06 3.95
N ALA A 18 -5.55 -29.06 3.08
CA ALA A 18 -6.81 -29.79 2.88
C ALA A 18 -7.17 -30.69 4.06
N ASP A 19 -6.17 -31.14 4.82
CA ASP A 19 -6.36 -31.97 6.02
C ASP A 19 -6.71 -31.14 7.26
N GLU A 20 -6.72 -29.81 7.11
CA GLU A 20 -6.90 -28.87 8.20
C GLU A 20 -8.29 -28.23 8.17
N THR A 21 -8.87 -28.05 9.36
CA THR A 21 -10.10 -27.26 9.53
C THR A 21 -9.75 -25.86 10.00
N TRP A 22 -10.22 -24.84 9.30
CA TRP A 22 -9.95 -23.44 9.60
C TRP A 22 -11.14 -22.79 10.31
N ASP A 23 -10.90 -21.97 11.32
CA ASP A 23 -11.94 -21.11 11.88
C ASP A 23 -12.35 -20.05 10.86
N LEU A 24 -11.34 -19.42 10.26
CA LEU A 24 -11.47 -18.31 9.31
C LEU A 24 -10.52 -18.50 8.14
N ILE A 25 -11.05 -18.45 6.92
CA ILE A 25 -10.25 -18.22 5.71
C ILE A 25 -10.43 -16.77 5.28
N VAL A 26 -9.33 -16.08 4.99
CA VAL A 26 -9.31 -14.72 4.45
C VAL A 26 -8.85 -14.76 3.00
N ILE A 27 -9.63 -14.19 2.09
CA ILE A 27 -9.29 -14.09 0.67
C ILE A 27 -8.79 -12.68 0.36
N GLY A 28 -7.55 -12.58 -0.13
CA GLY A 28 -6.91 -11.33 -0.55
C GLY A 28 -5.81 -10.89 0.43
N GLY A 29 -4.57 -10.83 -0.05
CA GLY A 29 -3.36 -10.43 0.67
C GLY A 29 -3.03 -8.93 0.56
N GLY A 30 -4.05 -8.08 0.41
CA GLY A 30 -3.91 -6.63 0.56
C GLY A 30 -3.99 -6.19 2.02
N ILE A 31 -3.94 -4.87 2.28
CA ILE A 31 -3.97 -4.33 3.65
C ILE A 31 -5.22 -4.75 4.44
N SER A 32 -6.38 -4.81 3.77
CA SER A 32 -7.64 -5.18 4.40
C SER A 32 -7.63 -6.62 4.89
N GLY A 33 -7.21 -7.56 4.02
CA GLY A 33 -7.10 -8.97 4.40
C GLY A 33 -6.00 -9.22 5.42
N ALA A 34 -4.85 -8.55 5.29
CA ALA A 34 -3.79 -8.60 6.30
C ALA A 34 -4.29 -8.13 7.68
N GLY A 35 -5.05 -7.03 7.72
CA GLY A 35 -5.67 -6.52 8.94
C GLY A 35 -6.66 -7.50 9.59
N ILE A 36 -7.55 -8.08 8.79
CA ILE A 36 -8.52 -9.11 9.24
C ILE A 36 -7.78 -10.31 9.82
N LEU A 37 -6.78 -10.81 9.09
CA LEU A 37 -5.99 -11.95 9.52
C LEU A 37 -5.25 -11.65 10.83
N ARG A 38 -4.59 -10.50 10.93
CA ARG A 38 -3.83 -10.09 12.12
C ARG A 38 -4.70 -10.04 13.36
N GLU A 39 -5.86 -9.40 13.25
CA GLU A 39 -6.81 -9.25 14.36
C GLU A 39 -7.46 -10.58 14.77
N ALA A 40 -7.65 -11.52 13.84
CA ALA A 40 -8.15 -12.85 14.14
C ALA A 40 -7.08 -13.74 14.81
N ALA A 41 -5.88 -13.76 14.24
CA ALA A 41 -4.75 -14.57 14.71
C ALA A 41 -4.37 -14.25 16.16
N ARG A 42 -4.27 -12.96 16.51
CA ARG A 42 -3.96 -12.53 17.88
C ARG A 42 -5.02 -12.92 18.91
N ARG A 43 -6.23 -13.27 18.46
CA ARG A 43 -7.34 -13.78 19.30
C ARG A 43 -7.36 -15.32 19.34
N GLY A 44 -6.33 -15.98 18.83
CA GLY A 44 -6.19 -17.43 18.83
C GLY A 44 -7.06 -18.15 17.80
N TRP A 45 -7.62 -17.44 16.83
CA TRP A 45 -8.38 -18.09 15.75
C TRP A 45 -7.42 -18.85 14.84
N ARG A 46 -7.85 -20.04 14.41
CA ARG A 46 -7.10 -20.80 13.42
C ARG A 46 -7.38 -20.23 12.03
N CYS A 47 -6.45 -19.41 11.53
CA CYS A 47 -6.67 -18.64 10.30
C CYS A 47 -5.71 -18.98 9.17
N LEU A 48 -6.26 -18.92 7.95
CA LEU A 48 -5.53 -19.04 6.70
C LEU A 48 -5.82 -17.81 5.81
N LEU A 49 -4.79 -17.20 5.24
CA LEU A 49 -4.92 -16.19 4.18
C LEU A 49 -4.42 -16.72 2.85
N LEU A 50 -5.19 -16.46 1.80
CA LEU A 50 -4.90 -16.84 0.42
C LEU A 50 -4.86 -15.60 -0.47
N GLU A 51 -3.74 -15.42 -1.18
CA GLU A 51 -3.51 -14.36 -2.16
C GLU A 51 -3.18 -14.99 -3.51
N GLN A 52 -3.90 -14.55 -4.56
CA GLN A 52 -3.78 -15.11 -5.91
C GLN A 52 -2.47 -14.76 -6.63
N ARG A 53 -1.84 -13.64 -6.27
CA ARG A 53 -0.56 -13.19 -6.81
C ARG A 53 0.41 -13.05 -5.66
N ASP A 54 1.05 -11.90 -5.50
CA ASP A 54 1.88 -11.61 -4.34
C ASP A 54 1.14 -10.72 -3.33
N PHE A 55 1.61 -10.75 -2.08
CA PHE A 55 1.11 -9.85 -1.06
C PHE A 55 1.26 -8.39 -1.47
N ALA A 56 0.23 -7.60 -1.18
CA ALA A 56 0.09 -6.23 -1.63
C ALA A 56 0.14 -6.00 -3.16
N TRP A 57 0.09 -7.05 -4.01
CA TRP A 57 0.19 -6.90 -5.47
C TRP A 57 -0.83 -5.91 -6.01
N GLY A 58 -2.08 -5.94 -5.54
CA GLY A 58 -3.15 -5.01 -5.95
C GLY A 58 -2.96 -3.55 -5.49
N THR A 59 -4.06 -2.88 -5.13
CA THR A 59 -4.06 -1.45 -4.76
C THR A 59 -3.12 -1.11 -3.60
N SER A 60 -2.83 -2.07 -2.71
CA SER A 60 -2.05 -1.86 -1.48
C SER A 60 -0.55 -1.66 -1.69
N SER A 61 -0.05 -1.69 -2.92
CA SER A 61 1.33 -1.30 -3.28
C SER A 61 1.41 -0.06 -4.18
N ARG A 62 0.25 0.53 -4.53
CA ARG A 62 0.06 1.56 -5.58
C ARG A 62 -0.76 2.75 -5.08
N SER A 63 -0.71 3.03 -3.77
CA SER A 63 -1.37 4.20 -3.18
C SER A 63 -0.55 5.48 -3.39
N SER A 64 -0.94 6.59 -2.75
CA SER A 64 -0.06 7.76 -2.59
C SER A 64 0.94 7.61 -1.44
N LYS A 65 1.06 6.43 -0.83
CA LYS A 65 2.05 6.12 0.22
C LYS A 65 1.87 7.00 1.46
N MET A 66 0.63 7.43 1.68
CA MET A 66 0.23 8.38 2.72
C MET A 66 -0.74 7.72 3.70
N VAL A 67 -0.53 7.99 4.98
CA VAL A 67 -1.44 7.64 6.09
C VAL A 67 -2.16 8.92 6.50
N HIS A 68 -3.06 9.37 5.63
CA HIS A 68 -3.78 10.62 5.80
C HIS A 68 -4.91 10.54 6.83
N GLY A 69 -5.03 11.56 7.69
CA GLY A 69 -6.18 11.69 8.59
C GLY A 69 -7.45 12.27 7.93
N GLY A 70 -7.38 12.60 6.64
CA GLY A 70 -8.58 12.79 5.83
C GLY A 70 -9.22 14.16 5.88
N LEU A 71 -8.41 15.23 5.89
CA LEU A 71 -8.83 16.64 5.87
C LEU A 71 -9.97 16.95 4.87
N ARG A 72 -9.92 16.35 3.67
CA ARG A 72 -10.94 16.50 2.62
C ARG A 72 -12.33 16.00 3.05
N TYR A 73 -12.42 15.03 3.95
CA TYR A 73 -13.67 14.44 4.41
C TYR A 73 -14.40 15.37 5.39
N ILE A 74 -13.67 16.17 6.17
CA ILE A 74 -14.27 17.22 7.01
C ILE A 74 -15.03 18.21 6.15
N ALA A 75 -14.43 18.63 5.03
CA ALA A 75 -15.08 19.55 4.09
C ALA A 75 -16.35 18.96 3.45
N LYS A 76 -16.53 17.63 3.49
CA LYS A 76 -17.75 16.92 3.03
C LYS A 76 -18.68 16.49 4.17
N GLY A 77 -18.42 16.88 5.42
CA GLY A 77 -19.25 16.51 6.58
C GLY A 77 -19.10 15.06 7.08
N GLN A 78 -18.08 14.32 6.62
CA GLN A 78 -17.86 12.92 6.98
C GLN A 78 -17.05 12.80 8.29
N TRP A 79 -17.69 13.17 9.40
CA TRP A 79 -17.05 13.31 10.71
C TRP A 79 -16.51 12.00 11.29
N ARG A 80 -17.29 10.91 11.27
CA ARG A 80 -16.86 9.60 11.78
C ARG A 80 -15.61 9.11 11.05
N LEU A 81 -15.63 9.14 9.72
CA LEU A 81 -14.51 8.72 8.90
C LEU A 81 -13.25 9.55 9.14
N THR A 82 -13.40 10.86 9.34
CA THR A 82 -12.28 11.74 9.69
C THR A 82 -11.69 11.38 11.05
N ARG A 83 -12.53 11.30 12.09
CA ARG A 83 -12.11 10.95 13.45
C ARG A 83 -11.36 9.62 13.46
N ASP A 84 -11.93 8.60 12.82
CA ASP A 84 -11.34 7.28 12.75
C ASP A 84 -10.00 7.34 11.98
N SER A 85 -9.93 8.08 10.86
CA SER A 85 -8.67 8.25 10.11
C SER A 85 -7.56 8.97 10.93
N VAL A 86 -7.92 10.02 11.68
CA VAL A 86 -6.96 10.76 12.52
C VAL A 86 -6.44 9.91 13.67
N ARG A 87 -7.33 9.18 14.36
CA ARG A 87 -6.95 8.27 15.45
C ARG A 87 -6.06 7.14 14.96
N GLU A 88 -6.41 6.55 13.83
CA GLU A 88 -5.63 5.46 13.23
C GLU A 88 -4.25 5.93 12.75
N ARG A 89 -4.17 7.12 12.16
CA ARG A 89 -2.89 7.74 11.82
C ARG A 89 -1.99 7.92 13.04
N GLN A 90 -2.52 8.47 14.12
CA GLN A 90 -1.73 8.68 15.34
C GLN A 90 -1.25 7.34 15.90
N ARG A 91 -2.14 6.34 15.96
CA ARG A 91 -1.76 4.98 16.36
C ARG A 91 -0.64 4.41 15.47
N LEU A 92 -0.75 4.54 14.16
CA LEU A 92 0.26 4.02 13.23
C LEU A 92 1.63 4.71 13.39
N LEU A 93 1.64 6.02 13.63
CA LEU A 93 2.86 6.77 13.96
C LEU A 93 3.50 6.29 15.26
N ASP A 94 2.69 5.94 16.26
CA ASP A 94 3.16 5.52 17.58
C ASP A 94 3.59 4.04 17.59
N GLU A 95 2.88 3.15 16.89
CA GLU A 95 3.14 1.71 16.88
C GLU A 95 4.21 1.26 15.88
N ALA A 96 4.37 1.99 14.76
CA ALA A 96 5.29 1.59 13.70
C ALA A 96 6.27 2.73 13.27
N PRO A 97 6.97 3.39 14.21
CA PRO A 97 7.97 4.39 13.87
C PRO A 97 9.06 3.79 12.96
N GLY A 98 9.50 4.54 11.97
CA GLY A 98 10.44 4.09 10.93
C GLY A 98 9.77 3.43 9.72
N LEU A 99 8.51 2.99 9.85
CA LEU A 99 7.68 2.52 8.73
C LEU A 99 6.55 3.51 8.42
N VAL A 100 6.00 4.16 9.44
CA VAL A 100 5.08 5.29 9.33
C VAL A 100 5.76 6.49 9.97
N GLU A 101 6.06 7.51 9.18
CA GLU A 101 6.77 8.70 9.64
C GLU A 101 5.94 9.96 9.41
N PRO A 102 6.04 10.95 10.30
CA PRO A 102 5.34 12.21 10.13
C PRO A 102 5.92 12.96 8.94
N MET A 103 5.05 13.59 8.16
CA MET A 103 5.42 14.43 7.03
C MET A 103 4.71 15.77 7.15
N SER A 104 5.46 16.85 6.95
CA SER A 104 4.89 18.19 6.84
C SER A 104 4.30 18.38 5.45
N PHE A 105 3.03 18.77 5.41
CA PHE A 105 2.30 19.11 4.20
C PHE A 105 2.23 20.62 4.06
N MET A 106 2.62 21.14 2.91
CA MET A 106 2.59 22.56 2.57
C MET A 106 1.53 22.82 1.51
N MET A 107 0.58 23.70 1.79
CA MET A 107 -0.35 24.22 0.78
C MET A 107 -0.03 25.68 0.48
N PRO A 108 0.65 25.98 -0.65
CA PRO A 108 0.84 27.36 -1.10
C PRO A 108 -0.49 28.04 -1.42
N HIS A 109 -0.59 29.33 -1.11
CA HIS A 109 -1.74 30.17 -1.38
C HIS A 109 -1.37 31.29 -2.34
N TYR A 110 -2.18 31.45 -3.39
CA TYR A 110 -2.01 32.49 -4.40
C TYR A 110 -3.22 33.43 -4.42
N ARG A 111 -3.03 34.65 -4.92
CA ARG A 111 -4.12 35.61 -5.13
C ARG A 111 -5.22 34.98 -6.01
N GLY A 112 -6.47 35.12 -5.59
CA GLY A 112 -7.62 34.51 -6.28
C GLY A 112 -7.78 32.99 -6.08
N GLY A 113 -6.85 32.34 -5.38
CA GLY A 113 -6.91 30.91 -5.09
C GLY A 113 -7.87 30.54 -3.96
N PHE A 114 -8.50 29.37 -4.08
CA PHE A 114 -9.32 28.75 -3.04
C PHE A 114 -8.84 27.32 -2.72
N PRO A 115 -8.85 26.87 -1.44
CA PRO A 115 -9.19 27.66 -0.25
C PRO A 115 -8.11 28.67 0.13
N GLY A 116 -8.54 29.85 0.58
CA GLY A 116 -7.62 30.88 1.10
C GLY A 116 -7.09 30.54 2.50
N PRO A 117 -6.04 31.23 2.99
CA PRO A 117 -5.36 30.90 4.25
C PRO A 117 -6.29 30.82 5.47
N ARG A 118 -7.23 31.76 5.59
CA ARG A 118 -8.17 31.79 6.73
C ARG A 118 -9.14 30.61 6.74
N VAL A 119 -9.67 30.24 5.56
CA VAL A 119 -10.61 29.12 5.42
C VAL A 119 -9.90 27.80 5.73
N LEU A 120 -8.71 27.61 5.15
CA LEU A 120 -7.92 26.41 5.41
C LEU A 120 -7.45 26.33 6.87
N GLY A 121 -7.01 27.44 7.46
CA GLY A 121 -6.63 27.50 8.88
C GLY A 121 -7.79 27.18 9.81
N GLY A 122 -9.02 27.62 9.50
CA GLY A 122 -10.22 27.23 10.24
C GLY A 122 -10.50 25.73 10.16
N LEU A 123 -10.42 25.15 8.95
CA LEU A 123 -10.58 23.70 8.74
C LEU A 123 -9.51 22.89 9.50
N LEU A 124 -8.26 23.34 9.44
CA LEU A 124 -7.14 22.70 10.12
C LEU A 124 -7.20 22.86 11.64
N SER A 125 -7.82 23.92 12.16
CA SER A 125 -8.08 24.06 13.59
C SER A 125 -9.02 22.97 14.09
N ILE A 126 -10.03 22.61 13.30
CA ILE A 126 -10.93 21.48 13.61
C ILE A 126 -10.16 20.15 13.52
N TYR A 127 -9.34 19.99 12.48
CA TYR A 127 -8.51 18.80 12.28
C TYR A 127 -7.53 18.58 13.45
N ASP A 128 -6.84 19.63 13.87
CA ASP A 128 -5.93 19.61 15.02
C ASP A 128 -6.65 19.31 16.34
N ALA A 129 -7.87 19.82 16.52
CA ALA A 129 -8.69 19.51 17.69
C ALA A 129 -9.06 18.02 17.72
N LEU A 130 -9.42 17.41 16.58
CA LEU A 130 -9.66 15.96 16.47
C LEU A 130 -8.39 15.14 16.71
N ALA A 131 -7.23 15.66 16.34
CA ALA A 131 -5.93 15.03 16.60
C ALA A 131 -5.44 15.23 18.04
N GLY A 132 -6.08 16.10 18.83
CA GLY A 132 -5.66 16.45 20.19
C GLY A 132 -4.35 17.26 20.24
N ARG A 133 -3.85 17.77 19.11
CA ARG A 133 -2.60 18.53 19.04
C ARG A 133 -2.68 19.60 17.95
N ARG A 134 -2.35 20.83 18.31
CA ARG A 134 -2.17 21.92 17.33
C ARG A 134 -0.86 21.74 16.58
N SER A 135 -0.95 21.62 15.26
CA SER A 135 0.19 21.36 14.37
C SER A 135 0.24 22.33 13.18
N HIS A 136 -0.92 22.91 12.79
CA HIS A 136 -0.96 23.78 11.63
C HIS A 136 -0.42 25.19 11.92
N HIS A 137 0.23 25.77 10.92
CA HIS A 137 0.75 27.13 10.97
C HIS A 137 0.79 27.74 9.57
N PHE A 138 0.65 29.06 9.50
CA PHE A 138 0.75 29.82 8.25
C PHE A 138 2.12 30.47 8.17
N HIS A 139 2.77 30.32 7.02
CA HIS A 139 3.96 31.04 6.63
C HIS A 139 3.62 32.14 5.65
N ASP A 140 4.15 33.33 5.85
CA ASP A 140 4.07 34.37 4.83
C ASP A 140 4.90 34.01 3.58
N ALA A 141 4.78 34.80 2.52
CA ALA A 141 5.48 34.55 1.26
C ALA A 141 7.01 34.58 1.40
N GLN A 142 7.59 35.33 2.34
CA GLN A 142 9.04 35.36 2.55
C GLN A 142 9.51 34.07 3.22
N GLN A 143 8.82 33.64 4.27
CA GLN A 143 9.09 32.38 4.97
C GLN A 143 8.92 31.18 4.03
N LEU A 144 7.86 31.17 3.23
CA LEU A 144 7.62 30.08 2.29
C LEU A 144 8.73 29.98 1.23
N ARG A 145 9.23 31.11 0.70
CA ARG A 145 10.36 31.10 -0.25
C ARG A 145 11.62 30.45 0.32
N TYR A 146 11.86 30.60 1.62
CA TYR A 146 12.97 29.94 2.31
C TYR A 146 12.74 28.43 2.48
N LEU A 147 11.51 28.03 2.80
CA LEU A 147 11.15 26.63 3.05
C LEU A 147 10.95 25.81 1.76
N ALA A 148 10.59 26.47 0.67
CA ALA A 148 10.18 25.87 -0.59
C ALA A 148 10.90 26.55 -1.78
N PRO A 149 12.22 26.41 -1.92
CA PRO A 149 12.93 27.00 -3.05
C PRO A 149 12.40 26.45 -4.38
N GLY A 150 12.21 27.32 -5.37
CA GLY A 150 11.68 26.96 -6.68
C GLY A 150 10.15 26.87 -6.78
N VAL A 151 9.43 27.10 -5.67
CA VAL A 151 7.97 27.25 -5.68
C VAL A 151 7.56 28.44 -6.56
N LYS A 152 6.43 28.35 -7.27
CA LYS A 152 5.88 29.49 -8.04
C LYS A 152 5.74 30.72 -7.14
N GLU A 153 6.32 31.85 -7.57
CA GLU A 153 6.34 33.10 -6.79
C GLU A 153 5.26 34.10 -7.22
N ASP A 154 4.83 34.04 -8.49
CA ASP A 154 3.81 34.94 -9.01
C ASP A 154 2.51 34.84 -8.21
N ASP A 155 2.05 35.99 -7.70
CA ASP A 155 0.86 36.13 -6.85
C ASP A 155 0.89 35.34 -5.53
N LEU A 156 2.06 34.89 -5.07
CA LEU A 156 2.20 34.12 -3.84
C LEU A 156 1.87 34.96 -2.59
N LEU A 157 0.93 34.47 -1.77
CA LEU A 157 0.53 35.08 -0.51
C LEU A 157 1.25 34.47 0.70
N GLY A 158 1.66 33.21 0.60
CA GLY A 158 2.23 32.41 1.69
C GLY A 158 1.83 30.93 1.57
N GLY A 159 2.00 30.15 2.62
CA GLY A 159 1.66 28.73 2.65
C GLY A 159 1.17 28.27 4.01
N THR A 160 0.15 27.42 4.04
CA THR A 160 -0.29 26.77 5.27
C THR A 160 0.37 25.40 5.38
N CYS A 161 1.10 25.19 6.47
CA CYS A 161 1.72 23.93 6.81
C CYS A 161 0.86 23.15 7.82
N PHE A 162 0.79 21.83 7.69
CA PHE A 162 0.16 20.91 8.65
C PHE A 162 0.87 19.55 8.63
N ILE A 163 0.60 18.68 9.60
CA ILE A 163 1.27 17.36 9.69
C ILE A 163 0.31 16.24 9.28
N ASP A 164 0.77 15.38 8.38
CA ASP A 164 0.19 14.07 8.11
C ASP A 164 1.31 13.01 8.18
N ALA A 165 1.16 11.85 7.53
CA ALA A 165 2.18 10.80 7.57
C ALA A 165 2.39 10.11 6.23
N LEU A 166 3.62 9.62 6.01
CA LEU A 166 4.00 8.77 4.90
C LEU A 166 4.32 7.35 5.38
N THR A 167 4.27 6.40 4.46
CA THR A 167 4.64 5.00 4.72
C THR A 167 5.10 4.32 3.43
N ASP A 168 5.68 3.12 3.56
CA ASP A 168 5.76 2.18 2.45
C ASP A 168 4.57 1.21 2.55
N ASP A 169 3.61 1.36 1.64
CA ASP A 169 2.33 0.66 1.70
C ASP A 169 2.45 -0.88 1.58
N ALA A 170 3.28 -1.40 0.69
CA ALA A 170 3.52 -2.85 0.60
C ALA A 170 4.28 -3.35 1.83
N ARG A 171 5.27 -2.59 2.33
CA ARG A 171 5.98 -2.97 3.55
C ARG A 171 5.07 -2.95 4.78
N LEU A 172 4.08 -2.06 4.83
CA LEU A 172 3.03 -2.07 5.86
C LEU A 172 2.21 -3.35 5.80
N VAL A 173 1.79 -3.79 4.61
CA VAL A 173 1.12 -5.10 4.46
C VAL A 173 2.01 -6.23 4.96
N MET A 174 3.28 -6.28 4.52
CA MET A 174 4.22 -7.31 4.95
C MET A 174 4.42 -7.32 6.47
N ARG A 175 4.54 -6.14 7.08
CA ARG A 175 4.68 -6.01 8.53
C ARG A 175 3.45 -6.54 9.27
N VAL A 176 2.24 -6.25 8.79
CA VAL A 176 0.99 -6.76 9.39
C VAL A 176 0.89 -8.29 9.23
N LEU A 177 1.24 -8.83 8.05
CA LEU A 177 1.26 -10.28 7.81
C LEU A 177 2.30 -11.01 8.67
N GLY A 178 3.48 -10.41 8.85
CA GLY A 178 4.53 -10.93 9.72
C GLY A 178 4.07 -11.05 11.18
N GLU A 179 3.37 -10.03 11.70
CA GLU A 179 2.76 -10.12 13.03
C GLU A 179 1.66 -11.19 13.09
N ALA A 180 0.82 -11.35 12.06
CA ALA A 180 -0.20 -12.40 12.02
C ALA A 180 0.42 -13.81 12.04
N ARG A 181 1.50 -14.02 11.28
CA ARG A 181 2.26 -15.28 11.28
C ARG A 181 2.92 -15.57 12.62
N ALA A 182 3.48 -14.53 13.27
CA ALA A 182 4.08 -14.68 14.58
C ALA A 182 3.08 -15.17 15.65
N ASP A 183 1.79 -14.90 15.44
CA ASP A 183 0.69 -15.37 16.28
C ASP A 183 0.00 -16.64 15.72
N GLY A 184 0.60 -17.31 14.73
CA GLY A 184 0.19 -18.65 14.27
C GLY A 184 -0.68 -18.70 13.02
N ALA A 185 -0.94 -17.58 12.34
CA ALA A 185 -1.69 -17.60 11.08
C ALA A 185 -0.88 -18.18 9.92
N VAL A 186 -1.53 -18.95 9.05
CA VAL A 186 -0.94 -19.47 7.81
C VAL A 186 -1.25 -18.52 6.66
N VAL A 187 -0.24 -18.18 5.86
CA VAL A 187 -0.34 -17.13 4.83
C VAL A 187 0.37 -17.59 3.56
N LEU A 188 -0.37 -17.71 2.45
CA LEU A 188 0.16 -18.11 1.15
C LEU A 188 -0.20 -17.11 0.05
N ASN A 189 0.78 -16.82 -0.79
CA ASN A 189 0.65 -16.12 -2.06
C ASN A 189 0.75 -17.14 -3.22
N GLY A 190 0.39 -16.74 -4.44
CA GLY A 190 0.28 -17.62 -5.61
C GLY A 190 -0.84 -18.66 -5.49
N VAL A 191 -1.88 -18.41 -4.70
CA VAL A 191 -3.02 -19.33 -4.52
C VAL A 191 -4.33 -18.61 -4.82
N ARG A 192 -4.94 -18.94 -5.96
CA ARG A 192 -6.19 -18.32 -6.42
C ARG A 192 -7.39 -19.08 -5.87
N VAL A 193 -8.32 -18.38 -5.23
CA VAL A 193 -9.65 -18.93 -4.94
C VAL A 193 -10.50 -18.86 -6.22
N GLN A 194 -10.90 -20.01 -6.73
CA GLN A 194 -11.70 -20.13 -7.95
C GLN A 194 -13.20 -20.01 -7.67
N GLN A 195 -13.65 -20.66 -6.60
CA GLN A 195 -15.06 -20.66 -6.22
C GLN A 195 -15.26 -20.84 -4.71
N LEU A 196 -16.39 -20.31 -4.22
CA LEU A 196 -16.84 -20.50 -2.84
C LEU A 196 -17.72 -21.75 -2.77
N LEU A 197 -17.43 -22.63 -1.81
CA LEU A 197 -18.19 -23.87 -1.58
C LEU A 197 -19.37 -23.59 -0.65
N ARG A 198 -20.54 -24.11 -1.01
CA ARG A 198 -21.79 -23.92 -0.25
C ARG A 198 -22.46 -25.25 0.04
N GLU A 199 -22.92 -25.41 1.26
CA GLU A 199 -23.77 -26.52 1.71
C GLU A 199 -25.02 -25.91 2.35
N GLU A 200 -26.20 -26.35 1.91
CA GLU A 200 -27.49 -25.85 2.41
C GLU A 200 -27.62 -24.31 2.38
N GLY A 201 -27.00 -23.67 1.38
CA GLY A 201 -27.01 -22.21 1.23
C GLY A 201 -26.02 -21.46 2.12
N ARG A 202 -25.23 -22.15 2.96
CA ARG A 202 -24.16 -21.57 3.76
C ARG A 202 -22.79 -21.80 3.12
N VAL A 203 -21.97 -20.75 3.04
CA VAL A 203 -20.56 -20.87 2.64
C VAL A 203 -19.77 -21.62 3.71
N CYS A 204 -19.09 -22.69 3.31
CA CYS A 204 -18.35 -23.59 4.23
C CYS A 204 -16.93 -23.91 3.75
N GLY A 205 -16.46 -23.27 2.69
CA GLY A 205 -15.11 -23.48 2.19
C GLY A 205 -14.83 -22.81 0.85
N VAL A 206 -13.70 -23.15 0.26
CA VAL A 206 -13.23 -22.64 -1.03
C VAL A 206 -12.58 -23.74 -1.85
N GLN A 207 -12.72 -23.66 -3.17
CA GLN A 207 -11.82 -24.34 -4.08
C GLN A 207 -10.70 -23.38 -4.50
N VAL A 208 -9.46 -23.85 -4.41
CA VAL A 208 -8.27 -23.08 -4.74
C VAL A 208 -7.48 -23.72 -5.87
N GLU A 209 -6.66 -22.93 -6.53
CA GLU A 209 -5.70 -23.31 -7.56
C GLU A 209 -4.32 -22.77 -7.19
N ASP A 210 -3.31 -23.62 -7.24
CA ASP A 210 -1.91 -23.21 -7.13
C ASP A 210 -1.45 -22.59 -8.46
N CYS A 211 -1.19 -21.29 -8.48
CA CYS A 211 -0.72 -20.57 -9.67
C CYS A 211 0.77 -20.82 -10.01
N GLU A 212 1.51 -21.52 -9.15
CA GLU A 212 2.95 -21.82 -9.31
C GLU A 212 3.19 -23.21 -9.93
N GLY A 213 2.18 -23.77 -10.62
CA GLY A 213 2.27 -25.06 -11.31
C GLY A 213 1.72 -26.26 -10.53
N GLY A 214 0.96 -26.03 -9.46
CA GLY A 214 0.31 -27.07 -8.67
C GLY A 214 -1.13 -27.39 -9.09
N GLY A 215 -1.77 -28.27 -8.33
CA GLY A 215 -3.16 -28.70 -8.55
C GLY A 215 -4.20 -27.81 -7.89
N SER A 216 -5.46 -28.24 -7.99
CA SER A 216 -6.56 -27.65 -7.22
C SER A 216 -6.74 -28.35 -5.87
N LEU A 217 -7.09 -27.58 -4.84
CA LEU A 217 -7.42 -28.11 -3.51
C LEU A 217 -8.77 -27.59 -3.05
N THR A 218 -9.43 -28.35 -2.19
CA THR A 218 -10.64 -27.93 -1.47
C THR A 218 -10.31 -27.71 -0.01
N LEU A 219 -10.64 -26.53 0.50
CA LEU A 219 -10.36 -26.13 1.88
C LEU A 219 -11.68 -25.82 2.57
N ARG A 220 -11.84 -26.29 3.82
CA ARG A 220 -13.05 -26.09 4.63
C ARG A 220 -12.80 -25.06 5.72
N CYS A 221 -13.82 -24.25 6.03
CA CYS A 221 -13.75 -23.26 7.09
C CYS A 221 -15.09 -23.01 7.78
N GLY A 222 -15.05 -22.55 9.04
CA GLY A 222 -16.25 -22.14 9.77
C GLY A 222 -16.89 -20.86 9.21
N VAL A 223 -16.07 -19.90 8.79
CA VAL A 223 -16.49 -18.64 8.16
C VAL A 223 -15.42 -18.11 7.19
N LEU A 224 -15.87 -17.36 6.18
CA LEU A 224 -15.03 -16.73 5.18
C LEU A 224 -15.03 -15.21 5.32
N ALA A 225 -13.87 -14.57 5.15
CA ALA A 225 -13.76 -13.13 4.96
C ALA A 225 -13.16 -12.82 3.58
N VAL A 226 -13.93 -12.15 2.72
CA VAL A 226 -13.49 -11.75 1.38
C VAL A 226 -13.02 -10.30 1.42
N ALA A 227 -11.73 -10.07 1.19
CA ALA A 227 -11.09 -8.76 1.24
C ALA A 227 -10.25 -8.51 -0.03
N THR A 228 -10.82 -8.85 -1.19
CA THR A 228 -10.15 -8.83 -2.50
C THR A 228 -10.18 -7.47 -3.18
N GLY A 229 -10.52 -6.38 -2.49
CA GLY A 229 -10.43 -5.01 -3.01
C GLY A 229 -11.28 -4.79 -4.26
N ALA A 230 -10.66 -4.39 -5.39
CA ALA A 230 -11.36 -4.15 -6.66
C ALA A 230 -12.01 -5.41 -7.25
N TRP A 231 -11.62 -6.59 -6.77
CA TRP A 231 -12.15 -7.88 -7.19
C TRP A 231 -13.30 -8.39 -6.30
N ALA A 232 -13.75 -7.62 -5.30
CA ALA A 232 -14.71 -8.08 -4.29
C ALA A 232 -16.03 -8.60 -4.89
N GLU A 233 -16.43 -8.09 -6.05
CA GLU A 233 -17.66 -8.54 -6.73
C GLU A 233 -17.52 -9.86 -7.49
N ARG A 234 -16.31 -10.31 -7.82
CA ARG A 234 -16.10 -11.53 -8.62
C ARG A 234 -16.51 -12.81 -7.90
N LEU A 235 -16.50 -12.80 -6.57
CA LEU A 235 -16.86 -13.94 -5.72
C LEU A 235 -18.29 -13.85 -5.19
N ARG A 236 -19.05 -12.80 -5.56
CA ARG A 236 -20.45 -12.68 -5.19
C ARG A 236 -21.33 -13.54 -6.11
N LEU A 237 -22.56 -13.77 -5.65
CA LEU A 237 -23.59 -14.40 -6.48
C LEU A 237 -23.83 -13.58 -7.76
N PRO A 238 -23.99 -14.23 -8.94
CA PRO A 238 -24.16 -13.54 -10.22
C PRO A 238 -25.32 -12.52 -10.27
N GLU A 239 -26.36 -12.74 -9.47
CA GLU A 239 -27.57 -11.91 -9.41
C GLU A 239 -27.40 -10.68 -8.53
N ALA A 240 -26.29 -10.57 -7.80
CA ALA A 240 -26.04 -9.46 -6.90
C ALA A 240 -25.75 -8.16 -7.68
N PRO A 241 -26.33 -7.01 -7.28
CA PRO A 241 -26.09 -5.76 -7.97
C PRO A 241 -24.63 -5.34 -7.84
N ARG A 242 -24.05 -4.85 -8.95
CA ARG A 242 -22.74 -4.21 -8.97
C ARG A 242 -22.83 -2.82 -8.33
N GLN A 243 -21.90 -2.55 -7.43
CA GLN A 243 -21.75 -1.33 -6.65
C GLN A 243 -20.31 -0.80 -6.73
N LEU A 244 -19.33 -1.57 -7.22
CA LEU A 244 -17.96 -1.09 -7.38
C LEU A 244 -17.76 -0.31 -8.68
N ARG A 245 -17.12 0.85 -8.56
CA ARG A 245 -16.58 1.66 -9.66
C ARG A 245 -15.06 1.68 -9.54
N PRO A 246 -14.34 0.83 -10.30
CA PRO A 246 -12.88 0.81 -10.28
C PRO A 246 -12.30 2.12 -10.82
N LEU A 247 -11.52 2.84 -10.01
CA LEU A 247 -10.90 4.11 -10.42
C LEU A 247 -9.37 3.99 -10.46
N ARG A 248 -8.76 4.26 -11.61
CA ARG A 248 -7.30 4.32 -11.76
C ARG A 248 -6.77 5.66 -11.25
N GLY A 249 -5.66 5.60 -10.54
CA GLY A 249 -4.82 6.77 -10.31
C GLY A 249 -3.35 6.41 -10.44
N SER A 250 -2.61 7.33 -11.04
CA SER A 250 -1.21 7.17 -11.43
C SER A 250 -0.32 8.18 -10.73
N HIS A 251 0.97 7.87 -10.68
CA HIS A 251 2.02 8.68 -10.08
C HIS A 251 3.29 8.61 -10.93
N LEU A 252 4.06 9.70 -10.91
CA LEU A 252 5.42 9.75 -11.43
C LEU A 252 6.41 9.70 -10.27
N LEU A 253 7.54 9.05 -10.50
CA LEU A 253 8.70 9.10 -9.62
C LEU A 253 9.86 9.80 -10.32
N LEU A 254 10.41 10.82 -9.68
CA LEU A 254 11.58 11.57 -10.13
C LEU A 254 12.76 11.31 -9.19
N PRO A 255 14.01 11.39 -9.67
CA PRO A 255 15.16 11.42 -8.78
C PRO A 255 15.02 12.59 -7.79
N GLY A 256 15.34 12.39 -6.52
CA GLY A 256 15.16 13.42 -5.50
C GLY A 256 15.92 14.72 -5.81
N TRP A 257 17.10 14.63 -6.44
CA TRP A 257 17.89 15.80 -6.85
C TRP A 257 17.25 16.60 -8.00
N ARG A 258 16.37 15.98 -8.79
CA ARG A 258 15.79 16.59 -9.99
C ARG A 258 14.63 17.53 -9.66
N LEU A 259 13.84 17.18 -8.65
CA LEU A 259 12.82 18.04 -8.05
C LEU A 259 12.90 17.89 -6.53
N PRO A 260 13.85 18.57 -5.87
CA PRO A 260 14.08 18.40 -4.44
C PRO A 260 12.99 19.08 -3.62
N VAL A 261 12.24 18.29 -2.86
CA VAL A 261 11.22 18.77 -1.93
C VAL A 261 11.45 18.15 -0.55
N ALA A 262 11.47 18.98 0.50
CA ALA A 262 11.60 18.51 1.89
C ALA A 262 10.24 18.28 2.58
N GLN A 263 9.16 18.68 1.92
CA GLN A 263 7.79 18.64 2.43
C GLN A 263 6.85 18.11 1.35
N ALA A 264 5.68 17.62 1.75
CA ALA A 264 4.62 17.25 0.82
C ALA A 264 3.83 18.49 0.38
N PHE A 265 4.03 18.97 -0.84
CA PHE A 265 3.23 20.05 -1.40
C PHE A 265 1.88 19.52 -1.85
N THR A 266 0.81 20.24 -1.53
CA THR A 266 -0.55 19.96 -2.01
C THR A 266 -1.15 21.21 -2.63
N PHE A 267 -1.70 21.10 -3.83
CA PHE A 267 -2.31 22.21 -4.56
C PHE A 267 -3.40 21.70 -5.49
N LEU A 268 -4.24 22.60 -5.99
CA LEU A 268 -5.29 22.26 -6.95
C LEU A 268 -4.76 22.42 -8.36
N HIS A 269 -4.83 21.35 -9.15
CA HIS A 269 -4.43 21.35 -10.55
C HIS A 269 -5.26 22.38 -11.35
N GLU A 270 -4.62 23.14 -12.24
CA GLU A 270 -5.28 24.20 -13.01
C GLU A 270 -6.41 23.68 -13.91
N ARG A 271 -6.20 22.52 -14.56
CA ARG A 271 -7.18 21.93 -15.50
C ARG A 271 -8.53 21.56 -14.88
N ASP A 272 -8.55 21.00 -13.66
CA ASP A 272 -9.77 20.38 -13.10
C ASP A 272 -10.01 20.68 -11.62
N ARG A 273 -9.14 21.47 -10.99
CA ARG A 273 -9.16 21.83 -9.57
C ARG A 273 -9.09 20.62 -8.64
N ARG A 274 -8.54 19.49 -9.08
CA ARG A 274 -8.30 18.31 -8.23
C ARG A 274 -7.00 18.47 -7.43
N PRO A 275 -6.94 17.99 -6.17
CA PRO A 275 -5.71 18.01 -5.40
C PRO A 275 -4.64 17.12 -6.02
N VAL A 276 -3.45 17.68 -6.21
CA VAL A 276 -2.22 17.00 -6.61
C VAL A 276 -1.17 17.24 -5.53
N PHE A 277 -0.29 16.26 -5.38
CA PHE A 277 0.78 16.20 -4.41
C PHE A 277 2.14 16.08 -5.11
N VAL A 278 3.13 16.77 -4.55
CA VAL A 278 4.55 16.59 -4.85
C VAL A 278 5.27 16.38 -3.52
N PHE A 279 5.85 15.22 -3.28
CA PHE A 279 6.36 14.86 -1.96
C PHE A 279 7.58 13.93 -2.01
N PRO A 280 8.49 14.02 -1.02
CA PRO A 280 9.62 13.10 -0.94
C PRO A 280 9.18 11.73 -0.43
N TRP A 281 9.72 10.66 -1.01
CA TRP A 281 9.48 9.28 -0.59
C TRP A 281 10.65 8.37 -0.98
N GLU A 282 11.24 7.69 0.01
CA GLU A 282 12.38 6.75 -0.16
C GLU A 282 13.53 7.32 -1.02
N GLY A 283 13.92 8.58 -0.78
CA GLY A 283 15.02 9.26 -1.49
C GLY A 283 14.66 9.82 -2.88
N ALA A 284 13.43 9.63 -3.33
CA ALA A 284 12.90 10.14 -4.58
C ALA A 284 11.78 11.17 -4.37
N THR A 285 11.34 11.83 -5.44
CA THR A 285 10.21 12.75 -5.42
C THR A 285 9.03 12.15 -6.18
N VAL A 286 7.88 12.05 -5.52
CA VAL A 286 6.64 11.52 -6.08
C VAL A 286 5.75 12.67 -6.53
N VAL A 287 5.17 12.55 -7.72
CA VAL A 287 4.15 13.46 -8.24
C VAL A 287 2.87 12.68 -8.50
N GLY A 288 1.75 13.07 -7.89
CA GLY A 288 0.49 12.38 -8.08
C GLY A 288 -0.69 13.01 -7.35
N THR A 289 -1.94 12.68 -7.66
CA THR A 289 -2.36 11.54 -8.47
C THR A 289 -3.49 11.91 -9.41
N THR A 290 -3.69 11.09 -10.43
CA THR A 290 -4.85 11.15 -11.33
C THR A 290 -6.08 10.42 -10.73
N ASP A 291 -7.26 10.64 -11.32
CA ASP A 291 -8.50 9.87 -11.09
C ASP A 291 -9.16 9.69 -12.44
N LEU A 292 -9.17 8.47 -12.94
CA LEU A 292 -9.86 8.09 -14.17
C LEU A 292 -10.67 6.83 -13.92
N ASP A 293 -11.77 6.67 -14.64
CA ASP A 293 -12.45 5.38 -14.71
C ASP A 293 -11.51 4.32 -15.26
N HIS A 294 -11.49 3.14 -14.63
CA HIS A 294 -10.69 2.03 -15.08
C HIS A 294 -11.56 1.01 -15.83
N HIS A 295 -11.33 0.90 -17.13
CA HIS A 295 -12.05 -0.04 -18.01
C HIS A 295 -11.23 -1.29 -18.35
N GLY A 296 -9.95 -1.31 -18.00
CA GLY A 296 -9.07 -2.45 -18.23
C GLY A 296 -9.43 -3.66 -17.37
N ASP A 297 -8.88 -4.82 -17.76
CA ASP A 297 -8.95 -6.01 -16.92
C ASP A 297 -8.14 -5.79 -15.64
N LEU A 298 -8.79 -5.98 -14.49
CA LEU A 298 -8.15 -5.86 -13.17
C LEU A 298 -7.03 -6.88 -12.99
N ASP A 299 -7.07 -8.02 -13.67
CA ASP A 299 -5.98 -9.01 -13.63
C ASP A 299 -4.74 -8.55 -14.40
N GLN A 300 -4.77 -7.41 -15.09
CA GLN A 300 -3.58 -6.79 -15.63
C GLN A 300 -3.13 -5.66 -14.72
N SER A 301 -1.82 -5.48 -14.57
CA SER A 301 -1.29 -4.29 -13.90
C SER A 301 -1.78 -3.05 -14.66
N ALA A 302 -2.32 -2.07 -13.94
CA ALA A 302 -2.65 -0.79 -14.55
C ALA A 302 -1.36 -0.06 -14.94
N SER A 303 -1.39 0.59 -16.11
CA SER A 303 -0.34 1.50 -16.58
C SER A 303 -0.87 2.92 -16.65
N ILE A 304 0.04 3.88 -16.52
CA ILE A 304 -0.21 5.29 -16.79
C ILE A 304 -0.44 5.49 -18.29
N SER A 305 -1.33 6.40 -18.67
CA SER A 305 -1.49 6.82 -20.08
C SER A 305 -0.67 8.08 -20.41
N PRO A 306 -0.43 8.38 -21.70
CA PRO A 306 0.21 9.64 -22.11
C PRO A 306 -0.49 10.89 -21.54
N GLU A 307 -1.82 10.90 -21.47
CA GLU A 307 -2.58 12.05 -20.95
C GLU A 307 -2.38 12.22 -19.43
N GLU A 308 -2.23 11.11 -18.70
CA GLU A 308 -1.92 11.14 -17.27
C GLU A 308 -0.48 11.61 -17.02
N LEU A 309 0.46 11.20 -17.86
CA LEU A 309 1.85 11.69 -17.83
C LEU A 309 1.87 13.21 -18.02
N ASP A 310 1.23 13.71 -19.09
CA ASP A 310 1.17 15.14 -19.40
C ASP A 310 0.45 15.95 -18.31
N TYR A 311 -0.58 15.38 -17.70
CA TYR A 311 -1.28 15.99 -16.56
C TYR A 311 -0.34 16.16 -15.37
N LEU A 312 0.44 15.13 -15.01
CA LEU A 312 1.33 15.19 -13.85
C LEU A 312 2.58 16.05 -14.11
N LEU A 313 3.11 16.07 -15.34
CA LEU A 313 4.18 17.00 -15.72
C LEU A 313 3.69 18.46 -15.70
N ALA A 314 2.47 18.73 -16.18
CA ALA A 314 1.87 20.06 -16.08
C ALA A 314 1.71 20.51 -14.62
N ALA A 315 1.40 19.59 -13.70
CA ALA A 315 1.36 19.90 -12.27
C ALA A 315 2.73 20.34 -11.71
N CYS A 316 3.82 19.74 -12.20
CA CYS A 316 5.18 20.15 -11.85
C CYS A 316 5.45 21.57 -12.35
N SER A 317 5.21 21.85 -13.64
CA SER A 317 5.40 23.17 -14.22
C SER A 317 4.53 24.25 -13.57
N GLN A 318 3.31 23.89 -13.15
CA GLN A 318 2.40 24.79 -12.44
C GLN A 318 3.00 25.26 -11.10
N GLN A 319 3.53 24.32 -10.31
CA GLN A 319 3.89 24.59 -8.92
C GLN A 319 5.39 24.88 -8.72
N PHE A 320 6.23 24.38 -9.63
CA PHE A 320 7.68 24.50 -9.63
C PHE A 320 8.20 24.85 -11.05
N PRO A 321 7.83 26.02 -11.60
CA PRO A 321 8.08 26.36 -13.00
C PRO A 321 9.57 26.32 -13.38
N GLY A 322 10.46 26.79 -12.49
CA GLY A 322 11.90 26.79 -12.73
C GLY A 322 12.56 25.41 -12.67
N ALA A 323 11.82 24.37 -12.27
CA ALA A 323 12.35 23.00 -12.30
C ALA A 323 12.33 22.43 -13.72
N GLU A 324 11.48 22.91 -14.63
CA GLU A 324 11.44 22.47 -16.04
C GLU A 324 11.44 20.93 -16.20
N VAL A 325 10.67 20.22 -15.37
CA VAL A 325 10.62 18.74 -15.36
C VAL A 325 10.02 18.22 -16.67
N VAL A 326 10.71 17.30 -17.32
CA VAL A 326 10.29 16.64 -18.57
C VAL A 326 10.11 15.13 -18.40
N ALA A 327 9.49 14.47 -19.37
CA ALA A 327 9.27 13.03 -19.33
C ALA A 327 10.57 12.22 -19.14
N ALA A 328 11.67 12.64 -19.79
CA ALA A 328 12.97 11.98 -19.69
C ALA A 328 13.59 12.02 -18.27
N ASP A 329 13.08 12.89 -17.39
CA ASP A 329 13.51 12.96 -15.99
C ASP A 329 12.86 11.89 -15.09
N VAL A 330 11.82 11.20 -15.58
CA VAL A 330 11.05 10.23 -14.80
C VAL A 330 11.83 8.91 -14.66
N LEU A 331 12.05 8.47 -13.42
CA LEU A 331 12.67 7.17 -13.11
C LEU A 331 11.71 6.02 -13.40
N SER A 332 10.49 6.13 -12.89
CA SER A 332 9.44 5.13 -13.03
C SER A 332 8.07 5.74 -12.76
N THR A 333 7.04 4.96 -13.05
CA THR A 333 5.64 5.27 -12.81
C THR A 333 4.97 4.13 -12.05
N TRP A 334 3.83 4.40 -11.44
CA TRP A 334 2.91 3.33 -11.05
C TRP A 334 1.47 3.79 -11.15
N SER A 335 0.57 2.84 -11.38
CA SER A 335 -0.87 3.07 -11.38
C SER A 335 -1.56 2.03 -10.51
N GLY A 336 -2.52 2.48 -9.70
CA GLY A 336 -3.35 1.62 -8.86
C GLY A 336 -4.83 1.80 -9.17
N VAL A 337 -5.60 0.72 -9.04
CA VAL A 337 -7.06 0.75 -9.21
C VAL A 337 -7.73 0.70 -7.83
N ARG A 338 -8.51 1.73 -7.53
CA ARG A 338 -9.20 1.93 -6.26
C ARG A 338 -10.57 1.23 -6.31
N PRO A 339 -10.94 0.43 -5.29
CA PRO A 339 -12.28 -0.14 -5.19
C PRO A 339 -13.25 0.90 -4.63
N VAL A 340 -13.75 1.81 -5.44
CA VAL A 340 -14.70 2.82 -4.95
C VAL A 340 -16.10 2.24 -4.96
N VAL A 341 -16.84 2.43 -3.87
CA VAL A 341 -18.24 2.00 -3.76
C VAL A 341 -19.11 3.14 -4.28
N GLY A 342 -19.75 2.92 -5.42
CA GLY A 342 -20.75 3.81 -6.00
C GLY A 342 -22.14 3.58 -5.42
N SER A 343 -23.03 4.54 -5.66
CA SER A 343 -24.47 4.38 -5.39
C SER A 343 -25.04 3.25 -6.27
N ALA A 344 -25.95 2.43 -5.73
CA ALA A 344 -26.55 1.33 -6.48
C ALA A 344 -27.29 1.82 -7.75
N ALA A 345 -26.96 1.19 -8.89
CA ALA A 345 -27.62 1.23 -10.21
C ALA A 345 -28.14 2.59 -10.75
N GLY A 346 -27.47 3.11 -11.78
CA GLY A 346 -28.12 3.93 -12.83
C GLY A 346 -27.71 5.40 -12.94
N GLU A 347 -27.01 5.96 -11.96
CA GLU A 347 -26.58 7.38 -11.99
C GLU A 347 -25.09 7.54 -11.66
N HIS A 348 -24.21 6.94 -12.46
CA HIS A 348 -22.77 7.27 -12.45
C HIS A 348 -22.48 8.59 -13.20
N GLN A 349 -23.24 9.65 -12.92
CA GLN A 349 -23.11 10.94 -13.62
C GLN A 349 -22.12 11.93 -12.96
N GLY A 350 -21.46 11.52 -11.86
CA GLY A 350 -20.53 12.36 -11.11
C GLY A 350 -19.05 12.18 -11.48
N LYS A 351 -18.26 13.25 -11.34
CA LYS A 351 -16.78 13.21 -11.46
C LYS A 351 -16.21 12.13 -10.52
N PRO A 352 -15.33 11.21 -11.00
CA PRO A 352 -14.75 10.13 -10.17
C PRO A 352 -14.17 10.61 -8.83
N SER A 353 -13.55 11.80 -8.82
CA SER A 353 -12.97 12.42 -7.64
C SER A 353 -13.96 12.73 -6.51
N ASN A 354 -15.26 12.75 -6.78
CA ASN A 354 -16.30 13.14 -5.82
C ASN A 354 -16.85 11.98 -5.00
N GLU A 355 -16.63 10.73 -5.42
CA GLU A 355 -17.18 9.55 -4.76
C GLU A 355 -16.64 9.35 -3.33
N THR A 356 -17.44 8.67 -2.51
CA THR A 356 -17.11 8.43 -1.10
C THR A 356 -16.12 7.27 -0.99
N ARG A 357 -15.13 7.43 -0.10
CA ARG A 357 -14.15 6.38 0.18
C ARG A 357 -14.56 5.56 1.41
N GLU A 358 -15.85 5.33 1.55
CA GLU A 358 -16.38 4.48 2.62
C GLU A 358 -16.22 3.01 2.23
N HIS A 359 -16.29 2.13 3.23
CA HIS A 359 -16.34 0.69 3.01
C HIS A 359 -17.77 0.20 3.24
N VAL A 360 -18.09 -0.93 2.61
CA VAL A 360 -19.35 -1.65 2.83
C VAL A 360 -19.05 -3.09 3.18
N LEU A 361 -19.93 -3.66 4.02
CA LEU A 361 -19.90 -5.07 4.36
C LEU A 361 -21.11 -5.75 3.73
N TRP A 362 -20.87 -6.69 2.82
CA TRP A 362 -21.89 -7.59 2.31
C TRP A 362 -21.81 -8.90 3.06
N GLN A 363 -22.93 -9.36 3.62
CA GLN A 363 -22.99 -10.57 4.43
C GLN A 363 -23.92 -11.58 3.78
N GLU A 364 -23.46 -12.81 3.64
CA GLU A 364 -24.27 -14.00 3.33
C GLU A 364 -23.95 -15.09 4.37
N PRO A 365 -24.78 -16.12 4.56
CA PRO A 365 -24.51 -17.15 5.56
C PRO A 365 -23.12 -17.77 5.38
N GLY A 366 -22.25 -17.62 6.39
CA GLY A 366 -20.88 -18.15 6.39
C GLY A 366 -19.84 -17.30 5.67
N CYS A 367 -20.18 -16.12 5.15
CA CYS A 367 -19.25 -15.26 4.41
C CYS A 367 -19.50 -13.76 4.65
N VAL A 368 -18.42 -13.01 4.90
CA VAL A 368 -18.42 -11.55 5.01
C VAL A 368 -17.49 -10.97 3.96
N THR A 369 -18.01 -10.15 3.05
CA THR A 369 -17.23 -9.44 2.05
C THR A 369 -17.04 -7.99 2.43
N LEU A 370 -15.79 -7.54 2.49
CA LEU A 370 -15.39 -6.16 2.67
C LEU A 370 -15.03 -5.55 1.31
N ALA A 371 -15.78 -4.52 0.92
CA ALA A 371 -15.53 -3.75 -0.29
C ALA A 371 -15.25 -2.28 0.05
N GLY A 372 -14.34 -1.66 -0.69
CA GLY A 372 -13.90 -0.29 -0.44
C GLY A 372 -12.90 -0.15 0.71
N GLY A 373 -12.93 1.00 1.37
CA GLY A 373 -12.04 1.33 2.48
C GLY A 373 -10.71 1.99 2.09
N LYS A 374 -9.81 2.10 3.06
CA LYS A 374 -8.55 2.85 2.95
C LYS A 374 -7.44 2.16 3.72
N LEU A 375 -6.21 2.39 3.28
CA LEU A 375 -5.00 1.98 3.99
C LEU A 375 -5.04 2.45 5.45
N THR A 376 -5.30 3.74 5.73
CA THR A 376 -5.28 4.28 7.11
C THR A 376 -6.24 3.57 8.07
N THR A 377 -7.41 3.13 7.59
CA THR A 377 -8.50 2.61 8.45
C THR A 377 -8.61 1.08 8.43
N PHE A 378 -7.55 0.38 8.05
CA PHE A 378 -7.59 -1.08 7.86
C PHE A 378 -8.00 -1.84 9.14
N ARG A 379 -7.55 -1.41 10.33
CA ARG A 379 -7.85 -2.12 11.58
C ARG A 379 -9.30 -1.95 12.02
N PRO A 380 -9.91 -0.74 12.08
CA PRO A 380 -11.33 -0.59 12.35
C PRO A 380 -12.20 -1.42 11.40
N GLN A 381 -11.82 -1.48 10.12
CA GLN A 381 -12.51 -2.30 9.12
C GLN A 381 -12.38 -3.79 9.42
N ALA A 382 -11.17 -4.25 9.78
CA ALA A 382 -10.94 -5.62 10.22
C ALA A 382 -11.78 -5.98 11.45
N ILE A 383 -11.89 -5.09 12.43
CA ILE A 383 -12.72 -5.28 13.62
C ILE A 383 -14.20 -5.42 13.25
N GLU A 384 -14.72 -4.60 12.33
CA GLU A 384 -16.11 -4.71 11.88
C GLU A 384 -16.38 -6.04 11.14
N VAL A 385 -15.46 -6.49 10.28
CA VAL A 385 -15.53 -7.79 9.62
C VAL A 385 -15.53 -8.92 10.64
N LEU A 386 -14.60 -8.91 11.60
CA LEU A 386 -14.47 -9.98 12.57
C LEU A 386 -15.65 -10.04 13.55
N LYS A 387 -16.28 -8.90 13.87
CA LYS A 387 -17.54 -8.89 14.63
C LYS A 387 -18.63 -9.67 13.89
N ALA A 388 -18.78 -9.45 12.59
CA ALA A 388 -19.74 -10.17 11.77
C ALA A 388 -19.37 -11.67 11.65
N CYS A 389 -18.10 -11.99 11.41
CA CYS A 389 -17.63 -13.38 11.35
C CYS A 389 -17.83 -14.12 12.68
N ALA A 390 -17.55 -13.48 13.82
CA ALA A 390 -17.70 -14.09 15.14
C ALA A 390 -19.16 -14.40 15.46
N ALA A 391 -20.08 -13.51 15.08
CA ALA A 391 -21.51 -13.76 15.20
C ALA A 391 -21.95 -15.00 14.38
N MET A 392 -21.39 -15.21 13.18
CA MET A 392 -21.68 -16.40 12.36
C MET A 392 -21.07 -17.71 12.88
N LEU A 393 -20.14 -17.62 13.84
CA LEU A 393 -19.48 -18.74 14.52
C LEU A 393 -20.01 -18.95 15.95
N ASP A 394 -20.99 -18.16 16.39
CA ASP A 394 -21.48 -18.13 17.78
C ASP A 394 -20.35 -17.91 18.81
N ARG A 395 -19.36 -17.08 18.46
CA ARG A 395 -18.21 -16.75 19.32
C ARG A 395 -18.36 -15.34 19.91
N PRO A 396 -18.01 -15.14 21.20
CA PRO A 396 -17.94 -13.80 21.76
C PRO A 396 -16.83 -13.00 21.07
N PHE A 397 -17.11 -11.72 20.77
CA PHE A 397 -16.14 -10.82 20.18
C PHE A 397 -16.09 -9.50 20.94
N ASN A 398 -14.89 -9.11 21.38
CA ASN A 398 -14.62 -7.80 21.94
C ASN A 398 -13.37 -7.18 21.28
N ASP A 399 -13.41 -5.87 21.05
CA ASP A 399 -12.21 -5.11 20.67
C ASP A 399 -11.54 -4.64 21.97
N ASP A 400 -10.41 -5.26 22.30
CA ASP A 400 -9.56 -4.90 23.43
C ASP A 400 -8.69 -3.67 23.17
N ALA A 401 -8.80 -3.07 21.97
CA ALA A 401 -7.97 -1.96 21.51
C ALA A 401 -6.46 -2.23 21.58
N ALA A 402 -6.05 -3.50 21.61
CA ALA A 402 -4.63 -3.86 21.66
C ALA A 402 -3.89 -3.41 20.39
N PRO A 403 -2.59 -3.08 20.51
CA PRO A 403 -1.75 -2.69 19.38
C PRO A 403 -1.73 -3.73 18.27
N VAL A 404 -1.64 -3.27 17.02
CA VAL A 404 -1.50 -4.15 15.85
C VAL A 404 -0.10 -4.76 15.82
N PHE A 405 0.91 -3.94 16.10
CA PHE A 405 2.32 -4.31 16.03
C PHE A 405 2.89 -4.60 17.42
N ALA A 406 3.70 -5.66 17.53
CA ALA A 406 4.45 -5.91 18.74
C ALA A 406 5.55 -4.87 18.92
N ILE A 407 5.85 -4.53 20.18
CA ILE A 407 6.99 -3.68 20.53
C ILE A 407 8.26 -4.38 20.06
N VAL A 408 9.09 -3.65 19.30
CA VAL A 408 10.39 -4.13 18.86
C VAL A 408 11.39 -3.95 20.00
N PRO A 409 11.98 -5.03 20.55
CA PRO A 409 12.99 -4.90 21.59
C PRO A 409 14.21 -4.11 21.09
N PRO A 410 14.83 -3.27 21.93
CA PRO A 410 16.10 -2.65 21.58
C PRO A 410 17.14 -3.71 21.20
N LEU A 411 17.72 -3.58 20.01
CA LEU A 411 18.76 -4.46 19.50
C LEU A 411 19.89 -3.60 18.93
N ALA A 412 21.06 -3.62 19.58
CA ALA A 412 22.21 -2.91 19.06
C ALA A 412 22.73 -3.60 17.79
N ILE A 413 22.77 -2.86 16.68
CA ILE A 413 23.36 -3.30 15.42
C ILE A 413 24.55 -2.36 15.14
N PRO A 414 25.80 -2.83 15.30
CA PRO A 414 26.98 -2.00 15.08
C PRO A 414 26.96 -1.33 13.69
N GLY A 415 27.51 -0.12 13.58
CA GLY A 415 27.62 0.59 12.30
C GLY A 415 26.34 1.25 11.78
N LEU A 416 25.17 1.06 12.42
CA LEU A 416 23.94 1.75 12.05
C LEU A 416 23.74 3.07 12.80
N SER A 417 23.34 4.11 12.06
CA SER A 417 22.82 5.34 12.65
C SER A 417 21.45 5.11 13.30
N ALA A 418 21.06 5.99 14.22
CA ALA A 418 19.75 5.91 14.88
C ALA A 418 18.58 5.92 13.87
N ASN A 419 18.69 6.74 12.80
CA ASN A 419 17.65 6.82 11.76
C ASN A 419 17.56 5.53 10.94
N ARG A 420 18.70 4.95 10.55
CA ARG A 420 18.71 3.65 9.83
C ARG A 420 18.16 2.54 10.72
N TRP A 421 18.58 2.48 11.98
CA TRP A 421 18.04 1.51 12.92
C TRP A 421 16.52 1.64 13.07
N ARG A 422 16.01 2.86 13.27
CA ARG A 422 14.58 3.15 13.38
C ARG A 422 13.82 2.69 12.13
N ARG A 423 14.30 3.01 10.92
CA ARG A 423 13.73 2.53 9.66
C ARG A 423 13.65 1.01 9.62
N LEU A 424 14.75 0.31 9.88
CA LEU A 424 14.79 -1.15 9.82
C LEU A 424 13.91 -1.80 10.89
N ALA A 425 13.91 -1.27 12.11
CA ALA A 425 13.06 -1.76 13.20
C ALA A 425 11.56 -1.60 12.87
N GLY A 426 11.16 -0.46 12.31
CA GLY A 426 9.79 -0.23 11.85
C GLY A 426 9.38 -1.20 10.74
N ARG A 427 10.25 -1.40 9.74
CA ARG A 427 9.97 -2.23 8.56
C ARG A 427 9.95 -3.73 8.86
N HIS A 428 10.88 -4.22 9.67
CA HIS A 428 11.13 -5.66 9.87
C HIS A 428 10.63 -6.22 11.21
N GLY A 429 10.49 -5.39 12.23
CA GLY A 429 9.82 -5.81 13.46
C GLY A 429 10.44 -6.98 14.17
N ARG A 430 9.65 -8.05 14.36
CA ARG A 430 10.10 -9.29 14.99
C ARG A 430 11.21 -9.99 14.19
N ASP A 431 11.37 -9.68 12.90
CA ASP A 431 12.44 -10.23 12.06
C ASP A 431 13.73 -9.38 12.08
N LEU A 432 13.76 -8.28 12.86
CA LEU A 432 14.96 -7.46 13.03
C LEU A 432 16.20 -8.28 13.47
N PRO A 433 16.12 -9.29 14.36
CA PRO A 433 17.28 -10.14 14.69
C PRO A 433 17.83 -10.92 13.49
N ARG A 434 16.97 -11.40 12.58
CA ARG A 434 17.40 -12.08 11.35
C ARG A 434 18.15 -11.09 10.46
N LEU A 435 17.61 -9.89 10.29
CA LEU A 435 18.28 -8.83 9.53
C LEU A 435 19.63 -8.44 10.14
N ALA A 436 19.71 -8.30 11.46
CA ALA A 436 20.96 -7.98 12.17
C ALA A 436 22.06 -9.01 11.91
N LYS A 437 21.69 -10.30 11.88
CA LYS A 437 22.63 -11.38 11.52
C LYS A 437 23.15 -11.20 10.09
N LEU A 438 22.24 -11.00 9.12
CA LEU A 438 22.61 -10.83 7.71
C LEU A 438 23.44 -9.56 7.46
N LEU A 439 23.23 -8.49 8.22
CA LEU A 439 24.08 -7.30 8.19
C LEU A 439 25.51 -7.60 8.65
N GLY A 440 25.70 -8.49 9.62
CA GLY A 440 27.03 -8.94 10.04
C GLY A 440 27.76 -9.76 8.96
N GLU A 441 27.02 -10.43 8.08
CA GLU A 441 27.56 -11.27 7.00
C GLU A 441 27.80 -10.48 5.70
N LEU A 442 26.86 -9.61 5.34
CA LEU A 442 26.83 -8.91 4.04
C LEU A 442 27.27 -7.44 4.14
N GLY A 443 27.42 -6.91 5.35
CA GLY A 443 27.74 -5.50 5.58
C GLY A 443 26.53 -4.57 5.51
N HIS A 444 26.81 -3.27 5.46
CA HIS A 444 25.82 -2.18 5.55
C HIS A 444 25.69 -1.37 4.25
N ASP A 445 26.16 -1.94 3.13
CA ASP A 445 26.11 -1.28 1.84
C ASP A 445 24.70 -1.25 1.28
N THR A 446 24.38 -0.12 0.66
CA THR A 446 23.12 0.10 -0.03
C THR A 446 23.20 -0.33 -1.50
N VAL A 447 22.05 -0.65 -2.08
CA VAL A 447 21.94 -0.91 -3.52
C VAL A 447 21.85 0.42 -4.25
N GLY A 448 22.96 0.82 -4.87
CA GLY A 448 23.07 2.08 -5.61
C GLY A 448 22.79 3.30 -4.75
N GLY A 449 22.03 4.26 -5.30
CA GLY A 449 21.63 5.50 -4.62
C GLY A 449 20.42 5.36 -3.68
N THR A 450 19.96 4.16 -3.37
CA THR A 450 18.78 3.93 -2.51
C THR A 450 19.15 3.74 -1.04
N ASP A 451 18.16 3.78 -0.15
CA ASP A 451 18.33 3.42 1.26
C ASP A 451 18.17 1.91 1.54
N THR A 452 17.94 1.11 0.49
CA THR A 452 17.75 -0.34 0.61
C THR A 452 19.10 -1.04 0.74
N LEU A 453 19.25 -1.84 1.80
CA LEU A 453 20.48 -2.61 2.07
C LEU A 453 20.46 -3.95 1.33
N TRP A 454 21.64 -4.45 0.92
CA TRP A 454 21.77 -5.82 0.39
C TRP A 454 21.23 -6.88 1.35
N ALA A 455 21.39 -6.67 2.66
CA ALA A 455 20.83 -7.56 3.68
C ALA A 455 19.28 -7.59 3.67
N GLU A 456 18.60 -6.50 3.27
CA GLU A 456 17.13 -6.51 3.14
C GLU A 456 16.68 -7.41 1.97
N LEU A 457 17.46 -7.49 0.88
CA LEU A 457 17.19 -8.43 -0.22
C LEU A 457 17.33 -9.88 0.27
N ALA A 458 18.38 -10.16 1.04
CA ALA A 458 18.59 -11.49 1.61
C ALA A 458 17.45 -11.89 2.57
N VAL A 459 17.00 -10.99 3.46
CA VAL A 459 15.81 -11.25 4.30
C VAL A 459 14.59 -11.55 3.44
N ALA A 460 14.36 -10.76 2.39
CA ALA A 460 13.20 -10.93 1.51
C ALA A 460 13.17 -12.32 0.85
N CYS A 461 14.31 -12.77 0.31
CA CYS A 461 14.43 -14.11 -0.28
C CYS A 461 14.21 -15.22 0.76
N ASP A 462 14.79 -15.07 1.95
CA ASP A 462 14.76 -16.13 2.98
C ASP A 462 13.39 -16.24 3.68
N ALA A 463 12.68 -15.12 3.84
CA ALA A 463 11.59 -15.00 4.81
C ALA A 463 10.40 -14.12 4.39
N GLU A 464 10.28 -13.71 3.12
CA GLU A 464 9.15 -12.86 2.68
C GLU A 464 8.38 -13.38 1.46
N MET A 465 8.40 -14.71 1.20
CA MET A 465 7.65 -15.36 0.12
C MET A 465 7.83 -14.72 -1.26
N VAL A 466 9.08 -14.53 -1.66
CA VAL A 466 9.40 -14.18 -3.04
C VAL A 466 9.21 -15.43 -3.89
N LEU A 467 8.20 -15.41 -4.76
CA LEU A 467 7.94 -16.41 -5.81
C LEU A 467 8.42 -15.91 -7.17
N HIS A 468 8.45 -14.60 -7.34
CA HIS A 468 8.73 -13.92 -8.58
C HIS A 468 9.66 -12.72 -8.38
N LEU A 469 10.51 -12.41 -9.36
CA LEU A 469 11.51 -11.33 -9.21
C LEU A 469 10.85 -9.96 -8.97
N ASP A 470 9.66 -9.74 -9.51
CA ASP A 470 8.89 -8.52 -9.27
C ASP A 470 8.31 -8.41 -7.84
N ASP A 471 8.16 -9.53 -7.10
CA ASP A 471 7.84 -9.50 -5.65
C ASP A 471 8.97 -8.78 -4.91
N LEU A 472 10.21 -9.21 -5.20
CA LEU A 472 11.41 -8.69 -4.58
C LEU A 472 11.65 -7.23 -4.96
N LEU A 473 11.68 -6.94 -6.26
CA LEU A 473 12.14 -5.64 -6.76
C LEU A 473 11.08 -4.54 -6.68
N LEU A 474 9.78 -4.86 -6.83
CA LEU A 474 8.73 -3.85 -6.80
C LEU A 474 8.06 -3.70 -5.44
N ARG A 475 8.02 -4.75 -4.60
CA ARG A 475 7.23 -4.75 -3.36
C ARG A 475 8.06 -4.90 -2.09
N ARG A 476 9.02 -5.83 -2.04
CA ARG A 476 9.88 -5.97 -0.85
C ARG A 476 10.87 -4.81 -0.74
N THR A 477 11.53 -4.44 -1.84
CA THR A 477 12.70 -3.54 -1.80
C THR A 477 12.50 -2.19 -2.48
N ARG A 478 11.49 -2.09 -3.35
CA ARG A 478 11.18 -0.90 -4.18
C ARG A 478 12.30 -0.50 -5.15
N LEU A 479 13.34 -1.31 -5.31
CA LEU A 479 14.46 -1.05 -6.23
C LEU A 479 13.98 -0.83 -7.66
N GLY A 480 12.98 -1.60 -8.11
CA GLY A 480 12.42 -1.43 -9.43
C GLY A 480 11.72 -0.08 -9.62
N LEU A 481 11.27 0.59 -8.56
CA LEU A 481 10.74 1.95 -8.68
C LEU A 481 11.85 3.00 -8.55
N LEU A 482 12.78 2.80 -7.62
CA LEU A 482 13.75 3.81 -7.19
C LEU A 482 15.01 3.89 -8.08
N LEU A 483 15.34 2.83 -8.82
CA LEU A 483 16.50 2.79 -9.69
C LEU A 483 16.12 2.98 -11.17
N PRO A 484 16.97 3.63 -11.98
CA PRO A 484 16.77 3.74 -13.42
C PRO A 484 16.56 2.38 -14.08
N ARG A 485 15.69 2.33 -15.11
CA ARG A 485 15.44 1.12 -15.92
C ARG A 485 15.08 -0.12 -15.08
N GLY A 486 14.40 0.09 -13.96
CA GLY A 486 13.99 -1.00 -13.06
C GLY A 486 15.17 -1.66 -12.31
N GLY A 487 16.32 -1.01 -12.22
CA GLY A 487 17.50 -1.55 -11.55
C GLY A 487 18.40 -2.42 -12.42
N GLU A 488 18.31 -2.26 -13.75
CA GLU A 488 19.06 -3.05 -14.74
C GLU A 488 20.56 -3.15 -14.45
N ASP A 489 21.19 -2.04 -14.04
CA ASP A 489 22.62 -1.98 -13.73
C ASP A 489 23.03 -2.86 -12.54
N TYR A 490 22.08 -3.34 -11.74
CA TYR A 490 22.31 -4.16 -10.55
C TYR A 490 21.89 -5.62 -10.73
N PHE A 491 21.34 -6.04 -11.87
CA PHE A 491 20.82 -7.40 -12.05
C PHE A 491 21.87 -8.49 -11.83
N ALA A 492 23.10 -8.28 -12.27
CA ALA A 492 24.19 -9.25 -12.04
C ALA A 492 24.48 -9.45 -10.54
N ALA A 493 24.59 -8.34 -9.79
CA ALA A 493 24.85 -8.39 -8.34
C ALA A 493 23.65 -8.92 -7.55
N ILE A 494 22.42 -8.56 -7.96
CA ILE A 494 21.18 -9.10 -7.38
C ILE A 494 21.11 -10.60 -7.64
N GLY A 495 21.41 -11.07 -8.85
CA GLY A 495 21.45 -12.50 -9.19
C GLY A 495 22.43 -13.26 -8.30
N GLN A 496 23.66 -12.77 -8.19
CA GLN A 496 24.69 -13.39 -7.35
C GLN A 496 24.25 -13.58 -5.89
N LEU A 497 23.50 -12.64 -5.32
CA LEU A 497 23.01 -12.73 -3.94
C LEU A 497 21.72 -13.55 -3.81
N CYS A 498 20.73 -13.26 -4.66
CA CYS A 498 19.35 -13.66 -4.45
C CYS A 498 19.02 -15.01 -5.10
N GLN A 499 19.55 -15.29 -6.29
CA GLN A 499 19.29 -16.52 -7.03
C GLN A 499 19.53 -17.79 -6.17
N PRO A 500 20.69 -17.97 -5.52
CA PRO A 500 20.92 -19.17 -4.69
C PRO A 500 20.01 -19.23 -3.46
N ARG A 501 19.60 -18.08 -2.90
CA ARG A 501 18.70 -18.00 -1.74
C ARG A 501 17.26 -18.37 -2.08
N LEU A 502 16.84 -18.03 -3.30
CA LEU A 502 15.54 -18.39 -3.86
C LEU A 502 15.49 -19.85 -4.33
N GLY A 503 16.64 -20.51 -4.44
CA GLY A 503 16.74 -21.87 -4.96
C GLY A 503 16.46 -21.96 -6.46
N TRP A 504 16.72 -20.88 -7.21
CA TRP A 504 16.53 -20.83 -8.66
C TRP A 504 17.80 -21.25 -9.38
N ASP A 505 17.64 -22.00 -10.46
CA ASP A 505 18.73 -22.26 -11.40
C ASP A 505 18.91 -21.08 -12.38
N ASP A 506 19.93 -21.16 -13.23
CA ASP A 506 20.26 -20.10 -14.19
C ASP A 506 19.15 -19.88 -15.21
N GLU A 507 18.46 -20.95 -15.62
CA GLU A 507 17.37 -20.86 -16.59
C GLU A 507 16.17 -20.11 -16.00
N HIS A 508 15.74 -20.50 -14.79
CA HIS A 508 14.68 -19.82 -14.06
C HIS A 508 15.04 -18.35 -13.81
N TRP A 509 16.27 -18.05 -13.39
CA TRP A 509 16.71 -16.67 -13.20
C TRP A 509 16.57 -15.83 -14.49
N GLN A 510 17.00 -16.35 -15.64
CA GLN A 510 16.87 -15.63 -16.91
C GLN A 510 15.41 -15.45 -17.34
N GLN A 511 14.56 -16.47 -17.14
CA GLN A 511 13.12 -16.37 -17.42
C GLN A 511 12.45 -15.30 -16.56
N GLU A 512 12.72 -15.30 -15.26
CA GLU A 512 12.20 -14.31 -14.31
C GLU A 512 12.72 -12.91 -14.59
N LEU A 513 13.99 -12.79 -14.99
CA LEU A 513 14.59 -11.51 -15.37
C LEU A 513 13.90 -10.93 -16.60
N GLN A 514 13.71 -11.73 -17.65
CA GLN A 514 13.01 -11.32 -18.86
C GLN A 514 11.55 -10.93 -18.56
N ARG A 515 10.85 -11.74 -17.75
CA ARG A 515 9.47 -11.47 -17.31
C ARG A 515 9.39 -10.17 -16.53
N TYR A 516 10.31 -9.93 -15.60
CA TYR A 516 10.39 -8.71 -14.82
C TYR A 516 10.64 -7.49 -15.70
N GLN A 517 11.63 -7.54 -16.60
CA GLN A 517 11.94 -6.43 -17.50
C GLN A 517 10.75 -6.05 -18.38
N ALA A 518 10.06 -7.03 -18.97
CA ALA A 518 8.87 -6.80 -19.78
C ALA A 518 7.72 -6.18 -18.96
N LEU A 519 7.49 -6.70 -17.75
CA LEU A 519 6.49 -6.15 -16.82
C LEU A 519 6.82 -4.71 -16.43
N TRP A 520 8.09 -4.45 -16.08
CA TRP A 520 8.55 -3.13 -15.68
C TRP A 520 8.39 -2.13 -16.81
N GLN A 521 8.89 -2.44 -18.01
CA GLN A 521 8.79 -1.56 -19.17
C GLN A 521 7.33 -1.20 -19.48
N ARG A 522 6.43 -2.19 -19.42
CA ARG A 522 5.01 -2.00 -19.76
C ARG A 522 4.18 -1.24 -18.71
N HIS A 523 4.51 -1.39 -17.43
CA HIS A 523 3.64 -0.92 -16.34
C HIS A 523 4.27 0.09 -15.39
N HIS A 524 5.59 0.20 -15.41
CA HIS A 524 6.38 1.10 -14.56
C HIS A 524 7.33 2.00 -15.35
N GLY A 525 7.53 1.75 -16.64
CA GLY A 525 8.19 2.67 -17.55
C GLY A 525 7.33 3.89 -17.89
N LEU A 526 7.86 4.73 -18.78
CA LEU A 526 7.06 5.74 -19.47
C LEU A 526 6.13 5.04 -20.48
N PRO A 527 4.92 5.57 -20.70
CA PRO A 527 4.05 5.07 -21.76
C PRO A 527 4.77 5.25 -23.10
N ASP A 528 4.62 4.28 -24.01
CA ASP A 528 5.16 4.40 -25.35
C ASP A 528 4.62 5.67 -26.02
N ALA A 529 5.49 6.39 -26.70
CA ALA A 529 5.11 7.52 -27.56
C ALA A 529 4.46 6.97 -28.85
N THR A 530 3.34 6.24 -28.74
CA THR A 530 2.62 5.76 -29.91
C THR A 530 1.66 6.82 -30.42
N HIS A 531 2.18 7.52 -31.45
CA HIS A 531 1.57 8.16 -32.63
C HIS A 531 0.39 9.14 -32.51
#